data_AF-A0A212KDT1-F1
#
_entry.id   AF-A0A212KDT1-F1
#
_cell.length_a   1.000
_cell.length_b   1.000
_cell.length_c   1.000
_cell.angle_alpha   90.00
_cell.angle_beta   90.00
_cell.angle_gamma   90.00
#
_symmetry.space_group_name_H-M   'P 1'
#
loop_
_entity.id
_entity.type
_entity.pdbx_description
1 polymer ?
#
loop_
_entity_poly.entity_id
_entity_poly.type
_entity_poly.pdbx_seq_one_letter_code
_entity_poly.pdbx_strand_id
1 'polypeptide(L)'
;MRLAYKFIPEGPLHHVLAPLSMAFVDYKDVLRCGLSMREACEKIAAQIPGPAAINMFDMDAVTTNSDGVMLDGSMTCMAASDYGKINPEFGFVEMLEIPYDPQLIAEEPHLRQWDANYKGRRLLMGPDPDNKPLPIHNAVISGRAGNNNSATEVMNCVTMEEMLLPVIGQMEIMRDGDLEVGKTGHVVSVGIGFLVGEKYGRIVPNRQYRCGDTGHNSGEYAKYLKCHIPCIVADKKVLAKYIIKALTAGMIPGRDIGPSPAVLAVARHFGVRPDYGNMTEQAFFELADVGFTREWMLEDVERLDAAAIIERARDIIPGVEDVRRFKAPEVVQTRYADV
;
A
#
# COMPACT_ATOMS: atom_id res chain seq x y z
N MET A 1 -26.27 -13.31 13.29
CA MET A 1 -25.41 -13.75 12.16
C MET A 1 -23.94 -13.57 12.59
N ARG A 2 -22.93 -13.99 11.84
CA ARG A 2 -21.52 -13.75 12.22
C ARG A 2 -20.74 -13.13 11.08
N LEU A 3 -20.01 -12.06 11.37
CA LEU A 3 -19.09 -11.39 10.46
C LEU A 3 -17.68 -11.96 10.69
N ALA A 4 -17.13 -12.64 9.69
CA ALA A 4 -15.77 -13.14 9.74
C ALA A 4 -14.76 -12.01 9.44
N TYR A 5 -13.61 -12.04 10.11
CA TYR A 5 -12.49 -11.15 9.82
C TYR A 5 -11.15 -11.85 10.10
N LYS A 6 -10.10 -11.44 9.37
CA LYS A 6 -8.73 -11.89 9.61
C LYS A 6 -8.08 -11.01 10.65
N PHE A 7 -7.32 -11.58 11.57
CA PHE A 7 -6.86 -10.89 12.76
C PHE A 7 -5.40 -11.20 13.10
N ILE A 8 -4.62 -10.16 13.36
CA ILE A 8 -3.27 -10.24 13.92
C ILE A 8 -3.31 -9.56 15.29
N PRO A 9 -2.95 -10.24 16.39
CA PRO A 9 -2.89 -9.62 17.71
C PRO A 9 -1.71 -8.63 17.82
N GLU A 10 -1.88 -7.60 18.66
CA GLU A 10 -0.77 -6.77 19.15
C GLU A 10 0.30 -7.64 19.84
N GLY A 11 1.57 -7.25 19.69
CA GLY A 11 2.70 -7.91 20.32
C GLY A 11 3.60 -8.67 19.35
N PRO A 12 4.38 -9.64 19.83
CA PRO A 12 5.35 -10.35 18.99
C PRO A 12 4.68 -11.06 17.80
N LEU A 13 5.13 -10.73 16.59
CA LEU A 13 4.75 -11.38 15.34
C LEU A 13 5.99 -12.04 14.74
N HIS A 14 6.18 -13.33 15.07
CA HIS A 14 7.39 -14.07 14.76
C HIS A 14 8.66 -13.37 15.29
N HIS A 15 9.42 -12.70 14.43
CA HIS A 15 10.67 -12.00 14.75
C HIS A 15 10.53 -10.46 14.70
N VAL A 16 9.34 -9.94 14.45
CA VAL A 16 9.02 -8.50 14.48
C VAL A 16 7.94 -8.21 15.52
N LEU A 17 7.62 -6.93 15.72
CA LEU A 17 6.58 -6.47 16.64
C LEU A 17 5.39 -5.91 15.85
N ALA A 18 4.18 -6.39 16.12
CA ALA A 18 2.94 -5.74 15.71
C ALA A 18 2.55 -4.69 16.78
N PRO A 19 2.59 -3.38 16.46
CA PRO A 19 2.37 -2.33 17.46
C PRO A 19 0.91 -2.22 17.90
N LEU A 20 -0.02 -2.70 17.08
CA LEU A 20 -1.46 -2.73 17.31
C LEU A 20 -2.00 -4.10 16.95
N SER A 21 -3.19 -4.42 17.45
CA SER A 21 -4.01 -5.45 16.84
C SER A 21 -4.49 -5.00 15.46
N MET A 22 -4.62 -5.89 14.49
CA MET A 22 -5.03 -5.55 13.12
C MET A 22 -6.13 -6.48 12.67
N ALA A 23 -7.25 -5.92 12.23
CA ALA A 23 -8.38 -6.64 11.66
C ALA A 23 -8.52 -6.32 10.17
N PHE A 24 -8.67 -7.35 9.33
CA PHE A 24 -8.91 -7.23 7.90
C PHE A 24 -10.25 -7.86 7.55
N VAL A 25 -11.10 -7.10 6.86
CA VAL A 25 -12.53 -7.42 6.70
C VAL A 25 -12.90 -7.41 5.23
N ASP A 26 -13.65 -8.43 4.77
CA ASP A 26 -14.19 -8.45 3.42
C ASP A 26 -15.49 -7.62 3.38
N TYR A 27 -15.53 -6.61 2.52
CA TYR A 27 -16.69 -5.75 2.35
C TYR A 27 -17.93 -6.54 1.89
N LYS A 28 -17.77 -7.61 1.09
CA LYS A 28 -18.90 -8.46 0.70
C LYS A 28 -19.53 -9.14 1.90
N ASP A 29 -18.75 -9.52 2.91
CA ASP A 29 -19.25 -10.16 4.12
C ASP A 29 -20.05 -9.19 4.98
N VAL A 30 -19.61 -7.93 5.02
CA VAL A 30 -20.34 -6.84 5.66
C VAL A 30 -21.70 -6.62 5.00
N LEU A 31 -21.74 -6.55 3.66
CA LEU A 31 -22.98 -6.42 2.91
C LEU A 31 -23.92 -7.61 3.13
N ARG A 32 -23.39 -8.85 3.11
CA ARG A 32 -24.20 -10.06 3.41
C ARG A 32 -24.77 -10.04 4.81
N CYS A 33 -24.06 -9.44 5.76
CA CYS A 33 -24.50 -9.23 7.14
C CYS A 33 -25.56 -8.13 7.29
N GLY A 34 -25.87 -7.37 6.23
CA GLY A 34 -26.82 -6.25 6.29
C GLY A 34 -26.33 -5.08 7.14
N LEU A 35 -25.00 -4.94 7.29
CA LEU A 35 -24.36 -3.89 8.08
C LEU A 35 -23.84 -2.77 7.19
N SER A 36 -23.84 -1.55 7.71
CA SER A 36 -22.97 -0.50 7.20
C SER A 36 -21.50 -0.77 7.55
N MET A 37 -20.58 -0.09 6.87
CA MET A 37 -19.14 -0.20 7.15
C MET A 37 -18.81 0.22 8.59
N ARG A 38 -19.42 1.30 9.07
CA ARG A 38 -19.20 1.82 10.44
C ARG A 38 -19.71 0.84 11.50
N GLU A 39 -20.91 0.29 11.34
CA GLU A 39 -21.46 -0.70 12.27
C GLU A 39 -20.61 -1.98 12.33
N ALA A 40 -20.10 -2.44 11.18
CA ALA A 40 -19.19 -3.59 11.13
C ALA A 40 -17.87 -3.31 11.89
N CYS A 41 -17.27 -2.13 11.69
CA CYS A 41 -16.08 -1.71 12.42
C CYS A 41 -16.35 -1.61 13.94
N GLU A 42 -17.48 -1.04 14.37
CA GLU A 42 -17.85 -0.94 15.78
C GLU A 42 -18.06 -2.32 16.43
N LYS A 43 -18.71 -3.26 15.72
CA LYS A 43 -18.90 -4.64 16.20
C LYS A 43 -17.58 -5.39 16.34
N ILE A 44 -16.64 -5.21 15.41
CA ILE A 44 -15.30 -5.79 15.48
C ILE A 44 -14.49 -5.15 16.61
N ALA A 45 -14.51 -3.82 16.71
CA ALA A 45 -13.83 -3.07 17.75
C ALA A 45 -14.25 -3.58 19.14
N ALA A 46 -15.54 -3.77 19.39
CA ALA A 46 -16.06 -4.27 20.67
C ALA A 46 -15.47 -5.64 21.12
N GLN A 47 -14.91 -6.42 20.20
CA GLN A 47 -14.23 -7.71 20.48
C GLN A 47 -12.74 -7.56 20.82
N ILE A 48 -12.18 -6.34 20.72
CA ILE A 48 -10.75 -6.06 20.87
C ILE A 48 -10.55 -5.07 22.02
N PRO A 49 -10.14 -5.55 23.22
CA PRO A 49 -9.92 -4.68 24.37
C PRO A 49 -8.75 -3.71 24.22
N GLY A 50 -7.77 -4.06 23.39
CA GLY A 50 -6.56 -3.27 23.14
C GLY A 50 -6.68 -2.31 21.95
N PRO A 51 -5.61 -1.58 21.63
CA PRO A 51 -5.57 -0.71 20.48
C PRO A 51 -5.53 -1.54 19.18
N ALA A 52 -6.31 -1.11 18.19
CA ALA A 52 -6.43 -1.83 16.93
C ALA A 52 -6.63 -0.93 15.71
N ALA A 53 -6.14 -1.41 14.57
CA ALA A 53 -6.50 -0.95 13.24
C ALA A 53 -7.52 -1.92 12.62
N ILE A 54 -8.53 -1.39 11.94
CA ILE A 54 -9.55 -2.19 11.23
C ILE A 54 -9.61 -1.72 9.79
N ASN A 55 -9.25 -2.59 8.86
CA ASN A 55 -9.12 -2.28 7.44
C ASN A 55 -10.11 -3.13 6.65
N MET A 56 -11.00 -2.49 5.90
CA MET A 56 -12.02 -3.18 5.11
C MET A 56 -11.70 -3.11 3.64
N PHE A 57 -11.85 -4.23 2.94
CA PHE A 57 -11.46 -4.40 1.54
C PHE A 57 -12.62 -4.84 0.66
N ASP A 58 -12.80 -4.17 -0.47
CA ASP A 58 -13.54 -4.67 -1.63
C ASP A 58 -12.54 -5.28 -2.62
N MET A 59 -12.51 -6.62 -2.66
CA MET A 59 -11.62 -7.37 -3.55
C MET A 59 -12.06 -7.33 -5.03
N ASP A 60 -13.26 -6.79 -5.32
CA ASP A 60 -13.78 -6.56 -6.67
C ASP A 60 -13.56 -5.11 -7.15
N ALA A 61 -13.16 -4.19 -6.28
CA ALA A 61 -12.76 -2.83 -6.64
C ALA A 61 -11.30 -2.76 -7.13
N VAL A 62 -10.90 -1.60 -7.64
CA VAL A 62 -9.51 -1.29 -8.00
C VAL A 62 -9.03 -0.01 -7.31
N THR A 63 -7.71 0.11 -7.20
CA THR A 63 -7.01 1.27 -6.62
C THR A 63 -5.59 1.33 -7.15
N THR A 64 -4.82 2.32 -6.74
CA THR A 64 -3.39 2.43 -7.03
C THR A 64 -2.56 2.22 -5.76
N ASN A 65 -1.32 1.74 -5.90
CA ASN A 65 -0.32 1.90 -4.85
C ASN A 65 0.33 3.29 -4.95
N SER A 66 1.30 3.58 -4.07
CA SER A 66 2.05 4.85 -4.06
C SER A 66 2.74 5.16 -5.40
N ASP A 67 3.25 4.13 -6.09
CA ASP A 67 3.87 4.27 -7.41
C ASP A 67 2.87 4.55 -8.54
N GLY A 68 1.57 4.55 -8.27
CA GLY A 68 0.53 4.65 -9.30
C GLY A 68 0.29 3.34 -10.07
N VAL A 69 0.82 2.21 -9.60
CA VAL A 69 0.53 0.89 -10.16
C VAL A 69 -0.87 0.45 -9.73
N MET A 70 -1.73 0.11 -10.69
CA MET A 70 -3.13 -0.22 -10.43
C MET A 70 -3.32 -1.69 -9.99
N LEU A 71 -4.10 -1.87 -8.93
CA LEU A 71 -4.31 -3.12 -8.20
C LEU A 71 -5.77 -3.58 -8.29
N ASP A 72 -5.99 -4.89 -8.20
CA ASP A 72 -7.29 -5.56 -8.22
C ASP A 72 -7.83 -5.89 -6.83
N GLY A 73 -7.86 -4.88 -5.97
CA GLY A 73 -8.52 -4.86 -4.68
C GLY A 73 -8.32 -3.48 -4.07
N SER A 74 -9.33 -2.96 -3.38
CA SER A 74 -9.22 -1.66 -2.73
C SER A 74 -9.79 -1.68 -1.33
N MET A 75 -9.36 -0.70 -0.54
CA MET A 75 -9.99 -0.43 0.74
C MET A 75 -11.29 0.33 0.53
N THR A 76 -12.29 0.02 1.36
CA THR A 76 -13.55 0.75 1.41
C THR A 76 -13.61 1.70 2.59
N CYS A 77 -12.96 1.34 3.71
CA CYS A 77 -12.81 2.20 4.87
C CYS A 77 -11.61 1.76 5.72
N MET A 78 -11.21 2.63 6.63
CA MET A 78 -10.30 2.29 7.72
C MET A 78 -10.82 2.85 9.05
N ALA A 79 -10.53 2.14 10.13
CA ALA A 79 -10.81 2.59 11.48
C ALA A 79 -9.60 2.38 12.41
N ALA A 80 -9.59 3.15 13.48
CA ALA A 80 -8.79 2.90 14.66
C ALA A 80 -9.73 2.66 15.84
N SER A 81 -9.37 1.77 16.74
CA SER A 81 -10.13 1.51 17.97
C SER A 81 -9.22 1.32 19.17
N ASP A 82 -9.73 1.61 20.36
CA ASP A 82 -9.09 1.28 21.62
C ASP A 82 -10.16 1.05 22.69
N TYR A 83 -9.90 0.17 23.66
CA TYR A 83 -10.89 -0.23 24.70
C TYR A 83 -12.24 -0.66 24.12
N GLY A 84 -12.21 -1.33 22.97
CA GLY A 84 -13.38 -1.77 22.25
C GLY A 84 -14.25 -0.65 21.66
N LYS A 85 -13.71 0.56 21.49
CA LYS A 85 -14.43 1.73 20.99
C LYS A 85 -13.69 2.41 19.86
N ILE A 86 -14.48 2.97 18.94
CA ILE A 86 -14.01 3.85 17.88
C ILE A 86 -14.36 5.28 18.29
N ASN A 87 -13.39 6.19 18.21
CA ASN A 87 -13.65 7.61 18.44
C ASN A 87 -14.66 8.11 17.39
N PRO A 88 -15.75 8.78 17.81
CA PRO A 88 -16.83 9.14 16.89
C PRO A 88 -16.42 10.16 15.82
N GLU A 89 -15.44 11.01 16.12
CA GLU A 89 -15.00 12.10 15.25
C GLU A 89 -13.78 11.70 14.40
N PHE A 90 -12.80 11.03 15.03
CA PHE A 90 -11.49 10.79 14.42
C PHE A 90 -11.19 9.32 14.14
N GLY A 91 -12.03 8.39 14.59
CA GLY A 91 -11.71 6.96 14.59
C GLY A 91 -12.09 6.20 13.32
N PHE A 92 -12.76 6.83 12.36
CA PHE A 92 -13.29 6.14 11.17
C PHE A 92 -13.30 7.06 9.95
N VAL A 93 -13.00 6.51 8.78
CA VAL A 93 -13.16 7.21 7.51
C VAL A 93 -13.40 6.23 6.36
N GLU A 94 -14.24 6.62 5.41
CA GLU A 94 -14.53 5.89 4.17
C GLU A 94 -13.59 6.34 3.05
N MET A 95 -13.26 5.42 2.16
CA MET A 95 -12.53 5.67 0.92
C MET A 95 -13.50 6.16 -0.15
N LEU A 96 -13.09 7.15 -0.94
CA LEU A 96 -13.97 7.74 -1.94
C LEU A 96 -14.04 6.87 -3.20
N GLU A 97 -15.26 6.60 -3.67
CA GLU A 97 -15.48 6.05 -5.01
C GLU A 97 -15.36 7.15 -6.06
N ILE A 98 -14.44 6.93 -7.00
CA ILE A 98 -14.16 7.88 -8.07
C ILE A 98 -14.94 7.45 -9.31
N PRO A 99 -15.86 8.29 -9.83
CA PRO A 99 -16.55 7.98 -11.06
C PRO A 99 -15.56 7.93 -12.22
N TYR A 100 -15.83 7.07 -13.19
CA TYR A 100 -15.03 7.03 -14.41
C TYR A 100 -15.16 8.36 -15.16
N ASP A 101 -14.02 9.01 -15.39
CA ASP A 101 -13.93 10.29 -16.07
C ASP A 101 -12.70 10.31 -17.00
N PRO A 102 -12.88 10.39 -18.34
CA PRO A 102 -11.78 10.52 -19.28
C PRO A 102 -10.88 11.74 -19.02
N GLN A 103 -11.43 12.83 -18.48
CA GLN A 103 -10.63 14.01 -18.15
C GLN A 103 -9.68 13.71 -16.99
N LEU A 104 -10.16 13.01 -15.96
CA LEU A 104 -9.31 12.56 -14.86
C LEU A 104 -8.16 11.69 -15.37
N ILE A 105 -8.42 10.74 -16.28
CA ILE A 105 -7.38 9.87 -16.86
C ILE A 105 -6.35 10.68 -17.68
N ALA A 106 -6.78 11.74 -18.35
CA ALA A 106 -5.86 12.63 -19.07
C ALA A 106 -4.96 13.45 -18.10
N GLU A 107 -5.51 13.86 -16.96
CA GLU A 107 -4.79 14.58 -15.90
C GLU A 107 -3.90 13.66 -15.06
N GLU A 108 -4.26 12.38 -14.93
CA GLU A 108 -3.61 11.34 -14.12
C GLU A 108 -3.29 10.11 -14.99
N PRO A 109 -2.23 10.17 -15.83
CA PRO A 109 -2.00 9.20 -16.90
C PRO A 109 -1.75 7.76 -16.43
N HIS A 110 -1.40 7.54 -15.16
CA HIS A 110 -1.31 6.20 -14.59
C HIS A 110 -2.65 5.48 -14.57
N LEU A 111 -3.76 6.21 -14.51
CA LEU A 111 -5.12 5.65 -14.56
C LEU A 111 -5.48 5.06 -15.91
N ARG A 112 -4.67 5.22 -16.97
CA ARG A 112 -4.84 4.47 -18.23
C ARG A 112 -4.78 2.95 -18.02
N GLN A 113 -4.15 2.50 -16.93
CA GLN A 113 -4.21 1.10 -16.50
C GLN A 113 -5.64 0.62 -16.19
N TRP A 114 -6.54 1.53 -15.81
CA TRP A 114 -7.94 1.21 -15.53
C TRP A 114 -8.62 0.68 -16.78
N ASP A 115 -8.46 1.39 -17.90
CA ASP A 115 -8.99 0.96 -19.20
C ASP A 115 -8.32 -0.30 -19.73
N ALA A 116 -6.99 -0.37 -19.59
CA ALA A 116 -6.20 -1.47 -20.15
C ALA A 116 -6.43 -2.81 -19.42
N ASN A 117 -6.52 -2.77 -18.08
CA ASN A 117 -6.45 -3.97 -17.25
C ASN A 117 -7.74 -4.25 -16.46
N TYR A 118 -8.57 -3.22 -16.21
CA TYR A 118 -9.64 -3.29 -15.20
C TYR A 118 -10.93 -2.59 -15.63
N LYS A 119 -11.20 -2.57 -16.94
CA LYS A 119 -12.33 -1.85 -17.52
C LYS A 119 -13.65 -2.21 -16.83
N GLY A 120 -14.37 -1.19 -16.38
CA GLY A 120 -15.67 -1.33 -15.73
C GLY A 120 -15.64 -1.69 -14.24
N ARG A 121 -14.46 -1.91 -13.64
CA ARG A 121 -14.36 -2.06 -12.18
C ARG A 121 -14.44 -0.70 -11.48
N ARG A 122 -14.98 -0.68 -10.26
CA ARG A 122 -15.09 0.54 -9.44
C ARG A 122 -13.71 0.98 -8.94
N LEU A 123 -13.38 2.26 -9.09
CA LEU A 123 -12.15 2.85 -8.57
C LEU A 123 -12.41 3.44 -7.19
N LEU A 124 -11.73 2.92 -6.17
CA LEU A 124 -11.75 3.46 -4.81
C LEU A 124 -10.37 3.99 -4.47
N MET A 125 -10.30 5.25 -4.06
CA MET A 125 -9.05 5.98 -3.79
C MET A 125 -8.95 6.39 -2.32
N GLY A 126 -8.17 7.42 -1.98
CA GLY A 126 -8.14 7.97 -0.63
C GLY A 126 -9.50 8.54 -0.20
N PRO A 127 -9.64 8.93 1.08
CA PRO A 127 -10.84 9.59 1.57
C PRO A 127 -11.05 10.94 0.87
N ASP A 128 -12.27 11.46 0.93
CA ASP A 128 -12.59 12.81 0.47
C ASP A 128 -11.74 13.84 1.25
N PRO A 129 -10.85 14.60 0.59
CA PRO A 129 -9.98 15.58 1.24
C PRO A 129 -10.75 16.66 2.01
N ASP A 130 -11.98 16.98 1.58
CA ASP A 130 -12.81 18.00 2.20
C ASP A 130 -13.60 17.47 3.42
N ASN A 131 -13.65 16.15 3.58
CA ASN A 131 -14.49 15.48 4.59
C ASN A 131 -13.74 14.36 5.36
N LYS A 132 -12.40 14.43 5.40
CA LYS A 132 -11.59 13.49 6.19
C LYS A 132 -11.37 14.01 7.62
N PRO A 133 -11.25 13.11 8.62
CA PRO A 133 -11.13 13.53 10.02
C PRO A 133 -9.85 14.32 10.35
N LEU A 134 -8.76 14.03 9.63
CA LEU A 134 -7.47 14.67 9.83
C LEU A 134 -7.04 15.42 8.56
N PRO A 135 -6.75 16.73 8.62
CA PRO A 135 -6.55 17.55 7.42
C PRO A 135 -5.24 17.25 6.69
N ILE A 136 -4.18 16.89 7.41
CA ILE A 136 -2.84 16.75 6.83
C ILE A 136 -2.63 15.35 6.25
N HIS A 137 -2.98 14.30 6.98
CA HIS A 137 -2.79 12.91 6.57
C HIS A 137 -4.12 12.20 6.34
N ASN A 138 -4.11 11.16 5.52
CA ASN A 138 -5.24 10.25 5.43
C ASN A 138 -5.12 9.26 6.60
N ALA A 139 -5.61 9.67 7.77
CA ALA A 139 -5.47 8.93 9.02
C ALA A 139 -6.72 8.96 9.88
N VAL A 140 -6.82 7.96 10.76
CA VAL A 140 -7.81 7.86 11.83
C VAL A 140 -7.11 7.47 13.14
N ILE A 141 -7.63 7.97 14.27
CA ILE A 141 -7.03 7.80 15.59
C ILE A 141 -8.12 7.48 16.62
N SER A 142 -7.84 6.54 17.53
CA SER A 142 -8.65 6.26 18.71
C SER A 142 -7.77 5.79 19.86
N GLY A 143 -7.74 6.55 20.95
CA GLY A 143 -6.89 6.23 22.10
C GLY A 143 -5.43 6.08 21.70
N ARG A 144 -4.87 4.90 21.93
CA ARG A 144 -3.48 4.56 21.56
C ARG A 144 -3.31 4.18 20.08
N ALA A 145 -4.38 3.90 19.35
CA ALA A 145 -4.31 3.41 17.97
C ALA A 145 -4.31 4.55 16.94
N GLY A 146 -3.32 4.56 16.07
CA GLY A 146 -3.30 5.32 14.82
C GLY A 146 -3.28 4.39 13.61
N ASN A 147 -4.11 4.70 12.61
CA ASN A 147 -4.17 3.98 11.34
C ASN A 147 -4.09 5.01 10.20
N ASN A 148 -2.96 5.04 9.50
CA ASN A 148 -2.50 6.16 8.71
C ASN A 148 -2.22 5.79 7.24
N ASN A 149 -2.16 6.80 6.39
CA ASN A 149 -1.89 6.76 4.96
C ASN A 149 -2.80 5.79 4.19
N SER A 150 -4.11 5.87 4.48
CA SER A 150 -5.09 4.89 3.99
C SER A 150 -4.65 3.47 4.34
N ALA A 151 -4.43 3.28 5.64
CA ALA A 151 -4.06 2.04 6.32
C ALA A 151 -2.81 1.31 5.83
N THR A 152 -1.89 2.01 5.16
CA THR A 152 -0.57 1.46 4.85
C THR A 152 0.41 1.56 6.01
N GLU A 153 0.03 2.24 7.09
CA GLU A 153 0.85 2.45 8.28
C GLU A 153 -0.03 2.34 9.52
N VAL A 154 0.39 1.53 10.49
CA VAL A 154 -0.27 1.44 11.79
C VAL A 154 0.72 1.80 12.87
N MET A 155 0.26 2.56 13.86
CA MET A 155 1.13 3.03 14.93
C MET A 155 0.44 3.03 16.27
N ASN A 156 1.21 2.72 17.30
CA ASN A 156 0.84 2.98 18.67
C ASN A 156 1.26 4.41 19.04
N CYS A 157 0.30 5.32 19.20
CA CYS A 157 0.55 6.73 19.47
C CYS A 157 1.17 7.00 20.86
N VAL A 158 1.30 6.00 21.73
CA VAL A 158 1.95 6.13 23.05
C VAL A 158 3.36 5.56 23.02
N THR A 159 3.57 4.36 22.48
CA THR A 159 4.92 3.76 22.40
C THR A 159 5.73 4.28 21.22
N MET A 160 5.06 4.95 20.26
CA MET A 160 5.63 5.39 18.98
C MET A 160 6.14 4.24 18.11
N GLU A 161 5.72 3.01 18.41
CA GLU A 161 6.01 1.85 17.58
C GLU A 161 5.11 1.88 16.33
N GLU A 162 5.70 1.61 15.17
CA GLU A 162 5.06 1.67 13.85
C GLU A 162 5.26 0.34 13.12
N MET A 163 4.34 0.01 12.22
CA MET A 163 4.47 -1.06 11.23
C MET A 163 3.91 -0.60 9.89
N LEU A 164 4.61 -0.92 8.79
CA LEU A 164 4.10 -0.73 7.44
C LEU A 164 3.29 -1.94 6.98
N LEU A 165 2.14 -1.65 6.39
CA LEU A 165 1.23 -2.61 5.77
C LEU A 165 0.98 -2.20 4.30
N PRO A 166 1.94 -2.31 3.38
CA PRO A 166 1.68 -2.02 1.98
C PRO A 166 0.44 -2.76 1.47
N VAL A 167 -0.42 -2.06 0.73
CA VAL A 167 -1.76 -2.53 0.35
C VAL A 167 -1.76 -3.93 -0.29
N ILE A 168 -0.74 -4.27 -1.09
CA ILE A 168 -0.63 -5.58 -1.74
C ILE A 168 -0.45 -6.69 -0.69
N GLY A 169 0.31 -6.46 0.38
CA GLY A 169 0.44 -7.41 1.48
C GLY A 169 -0.89 -7.65 2.20
N GLN A 170 -1.68 -6.59 2.39
CA GLN A 170 -3.03 -6.70 2.97
C GLN A 170 -3.99 -7.47 2.03
N MET A 171 -3.89 -7.26 0.72
CA MET A 171 -4.66 -8.03 -0.27
C MET A 171 -4.29 -9.52 -0.24
N GLU A 172 -3.00 -9.86 -0.09
CA GLU A 172 -2.57 -11.25 0.07
C GLU A 172 -3.02 -11.84 1.41
N ILE A 173 -3.10 -11.04 2.49
CA ILE A 173 -3.80 -11.47 3.71
C ILE A 173 -5.23 -11.87 3.37
N MET A 174 -5.99 -11.02 2.68
CA MET A 174 -7.38 -11.32 2.30
C MET A 174 -7.51 -12.57 1.41
N ARG A 175 -6.53 -12.83 0.55
CA ARG A 175 -6.51 -13.95 -0.40
C ARG A 175 -5.96 -15.27 0.15
N ASP A 176 -5.49 -15.29 1.39
CA ASP A 176 -4.71 -16.43 1.93
C ASP A 176 -3.43 -16.72 1.11
N GLY A 177 -2.83 -15.64 0.60
CA GLY A 177 -1.67 -15.65 -0.28
C GLY A 177 -0.32 -15.78 0.44
N ASP A 178 0.74 -15.43 -0.28
CA ASP A 178 2.13 -15.49 0.19
C ASP A 178 2.59 -14.12 0.72
N LEU A 179 3.15 -14.14 1.94
CA LEU A 179 3.61 -12.96 2.66
C LEU A 179 5.10 -13.02 2.97
N GLU A 180 5.72 -11.85 3.00
CA GLU A 180 7.05 -11.62 3.56
C GLU A 180 6.93 -10.69 4.78
N VAL A 181 7.48 -11.11 5.92
CA VAL A 181 7.51 -10.35 7.17
C VAL A 181 8.95 -10.04 7.51
N GLY A 182 9.26 -8.78 7.76
CA GLY A 182 10.63 -8.32 8.01
C GLY A 182 10.69 -6.84 8.38
N LYS A 183 11.78 -6.18 8.02
CA LYS A 183 11.94 -4.73 8.13
C LYS A 183 12.06 -4.12 6.76
N THR A 184 11.51 -2.94 6.57
CA THR A 184 11.57 -2.18 5.31
C THR A 184 12.97 -2.10 4.71
N GLY A 185 14.01 -1.86 5.52
CA GLY A 185 15.37 -1.67 5.04
C GLY A 185 15.55 -0.37 4.25
N HIS A 186 16.78 -0.12 3.81
CA HIS A 186 17.13 1.13 3.12
C HIS A 186 16.38 1.31 1.80
N VAL A 187 16.22 0.23 1.04
CA VAL A 187 15.63 0.26 -0.31
C VAL A 187 14.14 0.62 -0.26
N VAL A 188 13.36 0.00 0.63
CA VAL A 188 11.95 0.36 0.77
C VAL A 188 11.83 1.77 1.35
N SER A 189 12.71 2.14 2.29
CA SER A 189 12.75 3.51 2.81
C SER A 189 12.94 4.53 1.69
N VAL A 190 13.83 4.31 0.71
CA VAL A 190 13.88 5.22 -0.45
C VAL A 190 12.65 5.06 -1.35
N GLY A 191 12.22 3.82 -1.60
CA GLY A 191 11.18 3.50 -2.56
C GLY A 191 9.81 4.11 -2.28
N ILE A 192 9.40 4.19 -1.01
CA ILE A 192 8.10 4.78 -0.62
C ILE A 192 8.00 6.28 -0.90
N GLY A 193 9.14 6.95 -1.14
CA GLY A 193 9.17 8.36 -1.52
C GLY A 193 8.72 8.61 -2.96
N PHE A 194 8.66 7.58 -3.82
CA PHE A 194 8.23 7.74 -5.20
C PHE A 194 6.71 7.69 -5.31
N LEU A 195 6.13 8.85 -5.60
CA LEU A 195 4.69 9.08 -5.61
C LEU A 195 4.23 9.55 -6.99
N VAL A 196 2.95 9.33 -7.27
CA VAL A 196 2.25 9.94 -8.40
C VAL A 196 1.28 11.02 -7.92
N GLY A 197 1.00 11.99 -8.79
CA GLY A 197 0.04 13.05 -8.51
C GLY A 197 -1.38 12.54 -8.64
N GLU A 198 -2.11 12.47 -7.54
CA GLU A 198 -3.50 12.03 -7.51
C GLU A 198 -4.39 13.07 -6.84
N LYS A 199 -5.54 13.39 -7.45
CA LYS A 199 -6.51 14.32 -6.85
C LYS A 199 -7.03 13.79 -5.52
N TYR A 200 -7.33 12.49 -5.50
CA TYR A 200 -7.86 11.78 -4.34
C TYR A 200 -6.87 10.74 -3.82
N GLY A 201 -5.57 11.04 -3.88
CA GLY A 201 -4.53 10.04 -3.60
C GLY A 201 -4.63 9.38 -2.23
N ARG A 202 -4.26 8.09 -2.16
CA ARG A 202 -4.33 7.29 -0.93
C ARG A 202 -3.44 7.84 0.18
N ILE A 203 -2.27 8.35 -0.18
CA ILE A 203 -1.31 8.91 0.77
C ILE A 203 -1.50 10.42 0.88
N VAL A 204 -1.59 11.09 -0.28
CA VAL A 204 -1.56 12.54 -0.42
C VAL A 204 -2.54 12.99 -1.52
N PRO A 205 -3.50 13.88 -1.23
CA PRO A 205 -4.45 14.37 -2.23
C PRO A 205 -3.93 15.61 -2.98
N ASN A 206 -4.75 16.14 -3.89
CA ASN A 206 -4.52 17.39 -4.60
C ASN A 206 -3.31 17.41 -5.55
N ARG A 207 -2.85 16.25 -6.02
CA ARG A 207 -1.76 16.12 -7.00
C ARG A 207 -0.49 16.88 -6.58
N GLN A 208 -0.16 16.81 -5.29
CA GLN A 208 0.97 17.52 -4.71
C GLN A 208 2.32 17.12 -5.33
N TYR A 209 2.42 15.87 -5.80
CA TYR A 209 3.64 15.33 -6.38
C TYR A 209 3.52 15.16 -7.89
N ARG A 210 4.66 15.27 -8.56
CA ARG A 210 4.82 14.91 -9.96
C ARG A 210 5.53 13.56 -10.02
N CYS A 211 5.08 12.69 -10.91
CA CYS A 211 5.82 11.47 -11.22
C CYS A 211 7.26 11.82 -11.65
N GLY A 212 8.25 11.06 -11.17
CA GLY A 212 9.67 11.36 -11.40
C GLY A 212 10.31 12.23 -10.31
N ASP A 213 9.53 12.71 -9.36
CA ASP A 213 10.03 13.37 -8.15
C ASP A 213 10.08 12.40 -6.95
N THR A 214 10.72 12.82 -5.85
CA THR A 214 10.70 12.12 -4.57
C THR A 214 10.02 12.96 -3.51
N GLY A 215 9.04 12.38 -2.81
CA GLY A 215 8.31 13.01 -1.73
C GLY A 215 9.09 13.12 -0.42
N HIS A 216 10.22 12.43 -0.30
CA HIS A 216 11.10 12.55 0.87
C HIS A 216 11.92 13.83 0.84
N ASN A 217 12.49 14.16 -0.32
CA ASN A 217 13.33 15.34 -0.53
C ASN A 217 14.36 15.54 0.60
N SER A 218 14.94 14.43 1.06
CA SER A 218 15.78 14.34 2.27
C SER A 218 17.21 13.87 1.96
N GLY A 219 17.52 13.61 0.69
CA GLY A 219 18.85 13.24 0.25
C GLY A 219 19.32 11.93 0.90
N GLU A 220 20.51 11.93 1.47
CA GLU A 220 21.14 10.72 2.04
C GLU A 220 20.38 10.17 3.26
N TYR A 221 19.52 11.00 3.86
CA TYR A 221 18.69 10.59 4.99
C TYR A 221 17.44 9.82 4.56
N ALA A 222 17.05 9.87 3.28
CA ALA A 222 15.86 9.18 2.76
C ALA A 222 15.90 7.67 3.03
N LYS A 223 17.08 7.04 2.96
CA LYS A 223 17.23 5.62 3.27
C LYS A 223 17.05 5.27 4.75
N TYR A 224 17.13 6.24 5.67
CA TYR A 224 17.01 6.01 7.11
C TYR A 224 15.63 6.34 7.68
N LEU A 225 14.81 7.10 6.95
CA LEU A 225 13.50 7.58 7.42
C LEU A 225 12.61 6.44 7.96
N LYS A 226 12.57 5.32 7.24
CA LYS A 226 11.68 4.20 7.56
C LYS A 226 12.37 2.85 7.66
N CYS A 227 13.69 2.75 7.51
CA CYS A 227 14.40 1.46 7.31
C CYS A 227 14.29 0.43 8.45
N HIS A 228 14.00 0.89 9.66
CA HIS A 228 13.91 0.03 10.84
C HIS A 228 12.48 -0.47 11.10
N ILE A 229 11.49 0.05 10.37
CA ILE A 229 10.08 -0.19 10.62
C ILE A 229 9.72 -1.62 10.20
N PRO A 230 9.13 -2.44 11.09
CA PRO A 230 8.53 -3.71 10.73
C PRO A 230 7.54 -3.60 9.58
N CYS A 231 7.45 -4.62 8.73
CA CYS A 231 6.45 -4.65 7.68
C CYS A 231 5.94 -6.05 7.36
N ILE A 232 4.70 -6.07 6.83
CA ILE A 232 4.09 -7.25 6.21
C ILE A 232 3.82 -6.90 4.75
N VAL A 233 4.51 -7.55 3.83
CA VAL A 233 4.39 -7.30 2.39
C VAL A 233 4.00 -8.57 1.65
N ALA A 234 3.52 -8.43 0.41
CA ALA A 234 3.28 -9.57 -0.46
C ALA A 234 4.62 -10.15 -0.98
N ASP A 235 4.60 -11.43 -1.36
CA ASP A 235 5.73 -12.02 -2.09
C ASP A 235 6.06 -11.18 -3.35
N LYS A 236 7.36 -10.97 -3.61
CA LYS A 236 7.85 -10.18 -4.74
C LYS A 236 7.30 -10.62 -6.09
N LYS A 237 6.90 -11.89 -6.26
CA LYS A 237 6.20 -12.39 -7.45
C LYS A 237 4.88 -11.68 -7.70
N VAL A 238 4.15 -11.36 -6.64
CA VAL A 238 2.87 -10.63 -6.71
C VAL A 238 3.13 -9.19 -7.14
N LEU A 239 4.11 -8.52 -6.52
CA LEU A 239 4.52 -7.16 -6.91
C LEU A 239 4.98 -7.10 -8.38
N ALA A 240 5.82 -8.04 -8.81
CA ALA A 240 6.29 -8.14 -10.19
C ALA A 240 5.12 -8.24 -11.20
N LYS A 241 4.09 -9.04 -10.90
CA LYS A 241 2.91 -9.17 -11.75
C LYS A 241 2.20 -7.84 -11.99
N TYR A 242 2.01 -7.03 -10.94
CA TYR A 242 1.37 -5.72 -11.09
C TYR A 242 2.24 -4.74 -11.86
N ILE A 243 3.55 -4.70 -11.59
CA ILE A 243 4.47 -3.82 -12.33
C ILE A 243 4.49 -4.21 -13.81
N ILE A 244 4.60 -5.50 -14.14
CA ILE A 244 4.58 -5.98 -15.53
C ILE A 244 3.27 -5.63 -16.23
N LYS A 245 2.11 -5.77 -15.55
CA LYS A 245 0.81 -5.32 -16.09
C LYS A 245 0.81 -3.81 -16.41
N ALA A 246 1.36 -2.99 -15.52
CA ALA A 246 1.47 -1.55 -15.73
C ALA A 246 2.36 -1.23 -16.95
N LEU A 247 3.55 -1.83 -17.03
CA LEU A 247 4.47 -1.64 -18.15
C LEU A 247 3.87 -2.13 -19.48
N THR A 248 3.15 -3.25 -19.47
CA THR A 248 2.45 -3.80 -20.65
C THR A 248 1.31 -2.88 -21.11
N ALA A 249 0.65 -2.18 -20.18
CA ALA A 249 -0.33 -1.12 -20.48
C ALA A 249 0.33 0.18 -21.01
N GLY A 250 1.65 0.20 -21.21
CA GLY A 250 2.38 1.33 -21.78
C GLY A 250 2.79 2.38 -20.75
N MET A 251 2.76 2.07 -19.45
CA MET A 251 3.24 2.98 -18.42
C MET A 251 4.77 3.09 -18.48
N ILE A 252 5.28 4.32 -18.41
CA ILE A 252 6.72 4.60 -18.38
C ILE A 252 7.13 5.04 -16.96
N PRO A 253 8.08 4.34 -16.30
CA PRO A 253 8.62 4.77 -15.02
C PRO A 253 9.20 6.17 -15.08
N GLY A 254 8.96 6.97 -14.06
CA GLY A 254 9.41 8.36 -14.01
C GLY A 254 8.53 9.33 -14.78
N ARG A 255 7.62 8.88 -15.66
CA ARG A 255 6.65 9.75 -16.36
C ARG A 255 5.20 9.47 -15.98
N ASP A 256 4.79 8.21 -16.11
CA ASP A 256 3.42 7.76 -15.85
C ASP A 256 3.30 7.14 -14.46
N ILE A 257 4.28 6.35 -14.03
CA ILE A 257 4.32 5.69 -12.70
C ILE A 257 5.62 5.99 -11.96
N GLY A 258 5.58 5.94 -10.64
CA GLY A 258 6.72 6.22 -9.76
C GLY A 258 7.96 5.37 -10.13
N PRO A 259 9.16 5.98 -10.26
CA PRO A 259 10.39 5.26 -10.55
C PRO A 259 11.02 4.67 -9.28
N SER A 260 10.24 3.97 -8.45
CA SER A 260 10.80 3.32 -7.25
C SER A 260 11.77 2.19 -7.62
N PRO A 261 12.68 1.80 -6.69
CA PRO A 261 13.62 0.70 -6.90
C PRO A 261 12.98 -0.58 -7.45
N ALA A 262 11.77 -0.94 -6.98
CA ALA A 262 11.06 -2.12 -7.45
C ALA A 262 10.59 -1.98 -8.91
N VAL A 263 10.01 -0.82 -9.26
CA VAL A 263 9.56 -0.52 -10.62
C VAL A 263 10.74 -0.48 -11.59
N LEU A 264 11.82 0.20 -11.20
CA LEU A 264 13.04 0.31 -12.01
C LEU A 264 13.71 -1.05 -12.25
N ALA A 265 13.80 -1.90 -11.22
CA ALA A 265 14.38 -3.24 -11.33
C ALA A 265 13.61 -4.11 -12.34
N VAL A 266 12.28 -4.09 -12.29
CA VAL A 266 11.45 -4.83 -13.25
C VAL A 266 11.55 -4.22 -14.65
N ALA A 267 11.43 -2.90 -14.77
CA ALA A 267 11.46 -2.20 -16.07
C ALA A 267 12.78 -2.43 -16.81
N ARG A 268 13.90 -2.44 -16.08
CA ARG A 268 15.24 -2.71 -16.62
C ARG A 268 15.32 -4.06 -17.33
N HIS A 269 14.86 -5.13 -16.69
CA HIS A 269 14.83 -6.47 -17.31
C HIS A 269 13.71 -6.65 -18.33
N PHE A 270 12.59 -5.95 -18.18
CA PHE A 270 11.48 -6.00 -19.13
C PHE A 270 11.76 -5.20 -20.42
N GLY A 271 12.84 -4.39 -20.43
CA GLY A 271 13.25 -3.61 -21.59
C GLY A 271 12.49 -2.29 -21.76
N VAL A 272 11.87 -1.76 -20.70
CA VAL A 272 11.21 -0.46 -20.70
C VAL A 272 12.13 0.59 -20.09
N ARG A 273 12.45 1.62 -20.87
CA ARG A 273 13.31 2.71 -20.41
C ARG A 273 12.51 3.72 -19.58
N PRO A 274 12.99 4.09 -18.38
CA PRO A 274 12.44 5.22 -17.63
C PRO A 274 12.56 6.53 -18.41
N ASP A 275 11.70 7.50 -18.09
CA ASP A 275 11.82 8.86 -18.59
C ASP A 275 12.81 9.68 -17.74
N TYR A 276 14.09 9.52 -18.05
CA TYR A 276 15.16 10.20 -17.32
C TYR A 276 15.08 11.73 -17.39
N GLY A 277 14.45 12.28 -18.43
CA GLY A 277 14.28 13.73 -18.60
C GLY A 277 13.20 14.31 -17.71
N ASN A 278 12.25 13.47 -17.26
CA ASN A 278 11.19 13.86 -16.34
C ASN A 278 11.59 13.68 -14.86
N MET A 279 12.58 12.82 -14.58
CA MET A 279 13.07 12.58 -13.21
C MET A 279 13.91 13.75 -12.68
N THR A 280 13.68 14.14 -11.42
CA THR A 280 14.41 15.25 -10.77
C THR A 280 15.81 14.83 -10.32
N GLU A 281 16.75 15.77 -10.19
CA GLU A 281 18.08 15.46 -9.65
C GLU A 281 18.01 14.90 -8.22
N GLN A 282 17.02 15.35 -7.43
CA GLN A 282 16.79 14.83 -6.09
C GLN A 282 16.33 13.36 -6.13
N ALA A 283 15.44 13.00 -7.05
CA ALA A 283 15.05 11.61 -7.27
C ALA A 283 16.25 10.73 -7.63
N PHE A 284 17.12 11.20 -8.54
CA PHE A 284 18.34 10.49 -8.88
C PHE A 284 19.30 10.37 -7.69
N PHE A 285 19.44 11.42 -6.90
CA PHE A 285 20.28 11.41 -5.70
C PHE A 285 19.85 10.32 -4.72
N GLU A 286 18.57 10.27 -4.37
CA GLU A 286 18.05 9.32 -3.39
C GLU A 286 18.09 7.88 -3.92
N LEU A 287 17.84 7.66 -5.21
CA LEU A 287 17.99 6.36 -5.87
C LEU A 287 19.45 5.88 -5.86
N ALA A 288 20.39 6.77 -6.18
CA ALA A 288 21.81 6.43 -6.20
C ALA A 288 22.31 5.97 -4.82
N ASP A 289 21.77 6.53 -3.74
CA ASP A 289 22.15 6.20 -2.36
C ASP A 289 21.78 4.76 -1.94
N VAL A 290 20.90 4.10 -2.70
CA VAL A 290 20.55 2.68 -2.55
C VAL A 290 20.97 1.82 -3.75
N GLY A 291 21.91 2.32 -4.57
CA GLY A 291 22.55 1.58 -5.66
C GLY A 291 21.87 1.72 -7.03
N PHE A 292 20.85 2.56 -7.17
CA PHE A 292 20.16 2.82 -8.42
C PHE A 292 20.73 4.08 -9.09
N THR A 293 22.01 4.02 -9.49
CA THR A 293 22.67 5.14 -10.17
C THR A 293 22.19 5.29 -11.62
N ARG A 294 22.50 6.42 -12.26
CA ARG A 294 22.21 6.61 -13.70
C ARG A 294 22.90 5.55 -14.55
N GLU A 295 24.13 5.18 -14.20
CA GLU A 295 24.90 4.13 -14.88
C GLU A 295 24.20 2.79 -14.75
N TRP A 296 23.72 2.44 -13.54
CA TRP A 296 22.95 1.23 -13.29
C TRP A 296 21.68 1.18 -14.14
N MET A 297 20.98 2.32 -14.29
CA MET A 297 19.76 2.39 -15.10
C MET A 297 20.02 2.31 -16.62
N LEU A 298 21.22 2.67 -17.08
CA LEU A 298 21.62 2.69 -18.49
C LEU A 298 22.35 1.42 -18.93
N GLU A 299 22.90 0.67 -17.98
CA GLU A 299 23.60 -0.59 -18.23
C GLU A 299 22.66 -1.62 -18.88
N ASP A 300 23.11 -2.16 -20.01
CA ASP A 300 22.39 -3.19 -20.76
C ASP A 300 22.41 -4.50 -19.98
N VAL A 301 21.21 -5.07 -19.77
CA VAL A 301 21.04 -6.34 -19.07
C VAL A 301 20.29 -7.33 -19.93
N GLU A 302 20.37 -8.59 -19.53
CA GLU A 302 19.52 -9.64 -20.07
C GLU A 302 18.04 -9.20 -20.02
N ARG A 303 17.43 -9.15 -21.21
CA ARG A 303 16.00 -8.97 -21.34
C ARG A 303 15.28 -10.25 -21.00
N LEU A 304 14.29 -10.14 -20.13
CA LEU A 304 13.50 -11.26 -19.64
C LEU A 304 12.04 -11.08 -20.04
N ASP A 305 11.38 -12.19 -20.35
CA ASP A 305 9.93 -12.19 -20.49
C ASP A 305 9.23 -12.08 -19.12
N ALA A 306 7.91 -11.88 -19.16
CA ALA A 306 7.12 -11.71 -17.94
C ALA A 306 7.22 -12.92 -16.98
N ALA A 307 7.24 -14.14 -17.51
CA ALA A 307 7.27 -15.35 -16.70
C ALA A 307 8.61 -15.50 -15.98
N ALA A 308 9.71 -15.25 -16.67
CA ALA A 308 11.06 -15.29 -16.12
C ALA A 308 11.28 -14.20 -15.07
N ILE A 309 10.77 -12.98 -15.27
CA ILE A 309 10.83 -11.92 -14.26
C ILE A 309 10.06 -12.32 -13.00
N ILE A 310 8.85 -12.88 -13.15
CA ILE A 310 8.06 -13.34 -12.00
C ILE A 310 8.80 -14.48 -11.29
N GLU A 311 9.33 -15.47 -12.00
CA GLU A 311 10.06 -16.57 -11.38
C GLU A 311 11.28 -16.08 -10.58
N ARG A 312 12.04 -15.14 -11.16
CA ARG A 312 13.26 -14.53 -10.60
C ARG A 312 12.98 -13.27 -9.75
N ALA A 313 11.71 -12.98 -9.41
CA ALA A 313 11.33 -11.70 -8.81
C ALA A 313 12.08 -11.38 -7.51
N ARG A 314 12.49 -12.41 -6.75
CA ARG A 314 13.24 -12.24 -5.50
C ARG A 314 14.67 -11.76 -5.71
N ASP A 315 15.28 -12.16 -6.81
CA ASP A 315 16.64 -11.77 -7.17
C ASP A 315 16.64 -10.41 -7.87
N ILE A 316 15.57 -10.10 -8.61
CA ILE A 316 15.42 -8.87 -9.39
C ILE A 316 15.00 -7.70 -8.50
N ILE A 317 13.94 -7.87 -7.71
CA ILE A 317 13.35 -6.77 -6.93
C ILE A 317 14.08 -6.71 -5.58
N PRO A 318 14.86 -5.66 -5.26
CA PRO A 318 15.39 -5.47 -3.92
C PRO A 318 14.28 -5.01 -2.97
N GLY A 319 14.54 -5.00 -1.66
CA GLY A 319 13.53 -4.51 -0.72
C GLY A 319 13.80 -4.95 0.71
N VAL A 320 12.76 -5.52 1.32
CA VAL A 320 12.67 -5.88 2.74
C VAL A 320 13.90 -6.68 3.22
N GLU A 321 14.38 -6.34 4.41
CA GLU A 321 15.49 -6.93 5.15
C GLU A 321 14.97 -7.85 6.28
N ASP A 322 15.83 -8.72 6.80
CA ASP A 322 15.48 -9.68 7.87
C ASP A 322 14.22 -10.51 7.56
N VAL A 323 14.03 -10.90 6.29
CA VAL A 323 12.75 -11.47 5.81
C VAL A 323 12.56 -12.92 6.24
N ARG A 324 11.36 -13.22 6.74
CA ARG A 324 10.79 -14.58 6.78
C ARG A 324 9.51 -14.64 5.95
N ARG A 325 9.24 -15.83 5.40
CA ARG A 325 8.14 -16.04 4.45
C ARG A 325 7.09 -16.95 5.06
N PHE A 326 5.84 -16.63 4.77
CA PHE A 326 4.69 -17.30 5.36
C PHE A 326 3.55 -17.37 4.35
N LYS A 327 2.70 -18.38 4.47
CA LYS A 327 1.32 -18.29 3.99
C LYS A 327 0.53 -17.43 4.96
N ALA A 328 -0.41 -16.62 4.47
CA ALA A 328 -1.17 -15.73 5.34
C ALA A 328 -1.87 -16.45 6.51
N PRO A 329 -2.43 -17.67 6.38
CA PRO A 329 -2.99 -18.42 7.52
C PRO A 329 -2.00 -18.76 8.64
N GLU A 330 -0.69 -18.68 8.40
CA GLU A 330 0.34 -18.85 9.44
C GLU A 330 0.56 -17.56 10.26
N VAL A 331 0.14 -16.42 9.71
CA VAL A 331 0.30 -15.06 10.27
C VAL A 331 -1.01 -14.56 10.91
N VAL A 332 -2.15 -14.93 10.32
CA VAL A 332 -3.47 -14.38 10.68
C VAL A 332 -4.42 -15.43 11.25
N GLN A 333 -5.26 -15.00 12.19
CA GLN A 333 -6.34 -15.79 12.77
C GLN A 333 -7.67 -15.42 12.12
N THR A 334 -8.53 -16.38 11.82
CA THR A 334 -9.94 -16.08 11.51
C THR A 334 -10.72 -15.90 12.81
N ARG A 335 -11.36 -14.75 12.99
CA ARG A 335 -12.24 -14.44 14.12
C ARG A 335 -13.63 -14.04 13.62
N TYR A 336 -14.58 -13.97 14.55
CA TYR A 336 -15.98 -13.68 14.26
C TYR A 336 -16.53 -12.64 15.22
N ALA A 337 -17.24 -11.64 14.69
CA ALA A 337 -18.04 -10.71 15.46
C ALA A 337 -19.53 -11.09 15.34
N ASP A 338 -20.26 -11.02 16.45
CA ASP A 338 -21.69 -11.30 16.45
C ASP A 338 -22.47 -10.12 15.83
N VAL A 339 -23.32 -10.47 14.86
CA VAL A 339 -24.11 -9.53 14.06
C VAL A 339 -25.57 -9.58 14.47
#